data_AF-A0A1X9YKL1-F1
#
_entry.id   AF-A0A1X9YKL1-F1
#
_cell.length_a   1.000
_cell.length_b   1.000
_cell.length_c   1.000
_cell.angle_alpha   90.00
_cell.angle_beta   90.00
_cell.angle_gamma   90.00
#
_symmetry.space_group_name_H-M   'P 1'
#
loop_
_entity.id
_entity.type
_entity.pdbx_description
1 polymer ?
#
loop_
_entity_poly.entity_id
_entity_poly.type
_entity_poly.pdbx_seq_one_letter_code
_entity_poly.pdbx_strand_id
1 'polypeptide(L)'
;MSAPELSLLGKRRFAPLFVVQFLGAFNDNLLKFALLFLANFGLYAAQPDKAEMLATIATGLFILPYFLFSALAGQIADSWDKAKLVRLVKAAEIGIMVLALGGFWMESVPALLLALFLMGLHSTIFGPVKYSILPQHLGANEIMGGTGLIEAGTFLAICPASAPMAQIRG
;
A
#
# COMPACT_ATOMS: atom_id res chain seq x y z
N MET A 1 11.37 3.11 -33.01
CA MET A 1 12.40 2.80 -31.98
C MET A 1 11.83 3.24 -30.64
N SER A 2 11.41 2.27 -29.83
CA SER A 2 10.78 2.47 -28.51
C SER A 2 11.79 3.14 -27.57
N ALA A 3 11.45 4.29 -26.99
CA ALA A 3 12.34 4.96 -26.04
C ALA A 3 12.68 4.01 -24.88
N PRO A 4 13.89 4.09 -24.28
CA PRO A 4 14.25 3.23 -23.17
C PRO A 4 13.29 3.49 -22.01
N GLU A 5 12.67 2.45 -21.48
CA GLU A 5 11.61 2.52 -20.45
C GLU A 5 12.04 3.35 -19.24
N LEU A 6 13.32 3.30 -18.87
CA LEU A 6 13.94 4.08 -17.78
C LEU A 6 13.94 5.60 -18.01
N SER A 7 13.87 6.10 -19.25
CA SER A 7 13.85 7.55 -19.51
C SER A 7 12.54 8.21 -19.05
N LEU A 8 11.49 7.42 -18.83
CA LEU A 8 10.21 7.90 -18.25
C LEU A 8 10.38 8.35 -16.79
N LEU A 9 11.27 7.71 -16.02
CA LEU A 9 11.60 8.12 -14.64
C LEU A 9 12.27 9.50 -14.57
N GLY A 10 12.92 9.94 -15.65
CA GLY A 10 13.49 11.28 -15.77
C GLY A 10 12.47 12.37 -16.14
N LYS A 11 11.25 12.00 -16.54
CA LYS A 11 10.23 12.98 -16.94
C LYS A 11 9.49 13.51 -15.72
N ARG A 12 9.48 14.84 -15.56
CA ARG A 12 8.78 15.58 -14.47
C ARG A 12 7.28 15.27 -14.32
N ARG A 13 6.65 14.66 -15.33
CA ARG A 13 5.25 14.21 -15.31
C ARG A 13 5.03 12.84 -14.67
N PHE A 14 6.04 11.96 -14.66
CA PHE A 14 5.94 10.58 -14.20
C PHE A 14 6.71 10.35 -12.90
N ALA A 15 7.84 11.04 -12.70
CA ALA A 15 8.65 10.90 -11.49
C ALA A 15 7.88 11.18 -10.18
N PRO A 16 7.06 12.27 -10.06
CA PRO A 16 6.30 12.51 -8.85
C PRO A 16 5.23 11.43 -8.60
N LEU A 17 4.58 10.95 -9.67
CA LEU A 17 3.58 9.88 -9.59
C LEU A 17 4.22 8.58 -9.11
N PHE A 18 5.36 8.21 -9.70
CA PHE A 18 6.13 7.02 -9.32
C PHE A 18 6.54 7.08 -7.84
N VAL A 19 7.11 8.20 -7.40
CA VAL A 19 7.55 8.38 -6.00
C VAL A 19 6.38 8.29 -5.03
N VAL A 20 5.27 8.95 -5.32
CA VAL A 20 4.06 8.93 -4.47
C VAL A 20 3.46 7.52 -4.37
N GLN A 21 3.48 6.77 -5.47
CA GLN A 21 3.00 5.40 -5.54
C GLN A 21 3.95 4.44 -4.81
N PHE A 22 5.26 4.59 -5.01
CA PHE A 22 6.30 3.83 -4.33
C PHE A 22 6.24 4.03 -2.81
N LEU A 23 6.20 5.30 -2.35
CA LEU A 23 6.08 5.60 -0.92
C LEU A 23 4.77 5.07 -0.35
N GLY A 24 3.66 5.17 -1.07
CA GLY A 24 2.38 4.61 -0.63
C GLY A 24 2.46 3.10 -0.43
N ALA A 25 2.92 2.37 -1.44
CA ALA A 25 3.10 0.93 -1.35
C ALA A 25 4.09 0.52 -0.25
N PHE A 26 5.18 1.27 -0.08
CA PHE A 26 6.13 1.05 1.01
C PHE A 26 5.44 1.23 2.36
N ASN A 27 4.64 2.27 2.53
CA ASN A 27 3.97 2.61 3.78
C ASN A 27 2.92 1.57 4.18
N ASP A 28 2.10 1.10 3.22
CA ASP A 28 1.12 0.02 3.42
C ASP A 28 1.80 -1.25 3.98
N ASN A 29 2.93 -1.62 3.37
CA ASN A 29 3.70 -2.79 3.79
C ASN A 29 4.42 -2.55 5.12
N LEU A 30 4.99 -1.37 5.33
CA LEU A 30 5.66 -1.02 6.57
C LEU A 30 4.70 -1.09 7.76
N LEU A 31 3.47 -0.57 7.63
CA LEU A 31 2.44 -0.68 8.67
C LEU A 31 2.16 -2.14 9.03
N LYS A 32 1.94 -2.97 8.02
CA LYS A 32 1.66 -4.40 8.21
C LYS A 32 2.82 -5.10 8.91
N PHE A 33 4.05 -4.92 8.41
CA PHE A 33 5.23 -5.54 9.01
C PHE A 33 5.54 -5.00 10.40
N ALA A 34 5.36 -3.70 10.65
CA ALA A 34 5.54 -3.11 11.98
C ALA A 34 4.54 -3.67 13.00
N LEU A 35 3.27 -3.88 12.61
CA LEU A 35 2.29 -4.57 13.47
C LEU A 35 2.72 -6.00 13.76
N LEU A 36 3.17 -6.73 12.74
CA LEU A 36 3.65 -8.11 12.90
C LEU A 36 4.89 -8.18 13.80
N PHE A 37 5.75 -7.16 13.73
CA PHE A 37 6.95 -7.04 14.55
C PHE A 37 6.58 -6.76 16.00
N LEU A 38 5.70 -5.78 16.25
CA LEU A 38 5.20 -5.48 17.60
C LEU A 38 4.48 -6.69 18.21
N ALA A 39 3.71 -7.43 17.41
CA ALA A 39 3.05 -8.65 17.87
C ALA A 39 4.06 -9.74 18.25
N ASN A 40 5.05 -10.01 17.40
CA ASN A 40 6.04 -11.08 17.66
C ASN A 40 7.08 -10.73 18.73
N PHE A 41 7.56 -9.49 18.79
CA PHE A 41 8.69 -9.12 19.65
C PHE A 41 8.28 -8.24 20.84
N GLY A 42 7.12 -7.61 20.80
CA GLY A 42 6.58 -6.81 21.90
C GLY A 42 5.55 -7.60 22.72
N LEU A 43 4.31 -7.60 22.23
CA LEU A 43 3.14 -8.03 23.01
C LEU A 43 3.06 -9.54 23.25
N TYR A 44 3.46 -10.36 22.27
CA TYR A 44 3.35 -11.82 22.34
C TYR A 44 4.69 -12.53 22.20
N ALA A 45 5.80 -11.89 22.61
CA ALA A 45 7.14 -12.47 22.56
C ALA A 45 7.27 -13.81 23.29
N ALA A 46 6.50 -14.01 24.36
CA ALA A 46 6.46 -15.26 25.11
C ALA A 46 5.40 -16.27 24.61
N GLN A 47 4.58 -15.92 23.61
CA GLN A 47 3.44 -16.71 23.13
C GLN A 47 3.37 -16.69 21.59
N PRO A 48 4.25 -17.45 20.90
CA PRO A 48 4.36 -17.43 19.44
C PRO A 48 3.05 -17.81 18.74
N ASP A 49 2.26 -18.72 19.31
CA ASP A 49 0.96 -19.13 18.76
C ASP A 49 -0.03 -17.95 18.62
N LYS A 50 -0.02 -17.02 19.58
CA LYS A 50 -0.87 -15.82 19.53
C LYS A 50 -0.36 -14.83 18.50
N ALA A 51 0.95 -14.66 18.38
CA ALA A 51 1.53 -13.79 17.37
C ALA A 51 1.20 -14.27 15.95
N GLU A 52 1.27 -15.58 15.71
CA GLU A 52 0.93 -16.19 14.42
C GLU A 52 -0.57 -16.07 14.09
N MET A 53 -1.44 -16.30 15.08
CA MET A 53 -2.88 -16.09 14.91
C MET A 53 -3.19 -14.63 14.55
N LEU A 54 -2.54 -13.68 15.23
CA LEU A 54 -2.69 -12.25 14.96
C LEU A 54 -2.18 -11.87 13.57
N ALA A 55 -1.07 -12.47 13.13
CA ALA A 55 -0.53 -12.27 11.79
C ALA A 55 -1.49 -12.74 10.70
N THR A 56 -2.13 -13.89 10.94
CA THR A 56 -3.14 -14.47 10.05
C THR A 56 -4.38 -13.57 9.99
N ILE A 57 -4.87 -13.12 11.14
CA ILE A 57 -6.01 -12.20 11.24
C ILE A 57 -5.68 -10.87 10.53
N ALA A 58 -4.52 -10.28 10.80
CA ALA A 58 -4.09 -9.02 10.20
C ALA A 58 -4.00 -9.12 8.67
N THR A 59 -3.45 -10.22 8.16
CA THR A 59 -3.37 -10.46 6.71
C THR A 59 -4.76 -10.65 6.10
N GLY A 60 -5.62 -11.44 6.75
CA GLY A 60 -7.00 -11.62 6.31
C GLY A 60 -7.79 -10.30 6.31
N LEU A 61 -7.66 -9.51 7.39
CA LEU A 61 -8.33 -8.23 7.56
C LEU A 61 -7.86 -7.16 6.56
N PHE A 62 -6.61 -7.24 6.07
CA PHE A 62 -6.11 -6.39 5.01
C PHE A 62 -6.68 -6.76 3.63
N ILE A 63 -6.83 -8.06 3.35
CA ILE A 63 -7.33 -8.57 2.06
C ILE A 63 -8.86 -8.48 1.98
N LEU A 64 -9.56 -8.61 3.10
CA LEU A 64 -11.01 -8.67 3.17
C LEU A 64 -11.72 -7.43 2.56
N PRO A 65 -11.32 -6.18 2.87
CA PRO A 65 -11.85 -5.00 2.20
C PRO A 65 -11.63 -5.02 0.68
N TYR A 66 -10.50 -5.58 0.24
CA TYR A 66 -10.18 -5.70 -1.17
C TYR A 66 -11.19 -6.59 -1.88
N PHE A 67 -11.50 -7.72 -1.28
CA PHE A 67 -12.50 -8.64 -1.82
C PHE A 67 -13.91 -8.04 -1.81
N LEU A 68 -14.34 -7.47 -0.69
CA LEU A 68 -15.71 -6.98 -0.49
C LEU A 68 -16.02 -5.70 -1.28
N PHE A 69 -15.06 -4.78 -1.37
CA PHE A 69 -15.28 -3.45 -1.96
C PHE A 69 -14.65 -3.28 -3.35
N SER A 70 -14.05 -4.31 -3.96
CA SER A 70 -13.45 -4.23 -5.30
C SER A 70 -14.41 -3.72 -6.37
N ALA A 71 -15.64 -4.24 -6.40
CA ALA A 71 -16.66 -3.83 -7.36
C ALA A 71 -17.08 -2.35 -7.17
N LEU A 72 -17.20 -1.93 -5.91
CA LEU A 72 -17.58 -0.56 -5.55
C LEU A 72 -16.45 0.42 -5.91
N ALA A 73 -15.20 0.03 -5.65
CA ALA A 73 -14.01 0.79 -6.01
C ALA A 73 -13.88 1.00 -7.52
N GLY A 74 -14.20 -0.02 -8.33
CA GLY A 74 -14.25 0.10 -9.79
C GLY A 74 -15.28 1.13 -10.24
N GLN A 75 -16.52 1.06 -9.72
CA GLN A 75 -17.58 2.02 -10.05
C GLN A 75 -17.22 3.45 -9.63
N ILE A 76 -16.62 3.62 -8.46
CA ILE A 76 -16.15 4.92 -7.98
C ILE A 76 -15.04 5.47 -8.90
N ALA A 77 -14.07 4.63 -9.29
CA ALA A 77 -12.97 5.04 -10.16
C ALA A 77 -13.43 5.45 -11.57
N ASP A 78 -14.54 4.87 -12.05
CA ASP A 78 -15.11 5.19 -13.37
C ASP A 78 -16.01 6.44 -13.34
N SER A 79 -16.69 6.71 -12.23
CA SER A 79 -17.70 7.78 -12.14
C SER A 79 -17.18 9.11 -11.57
N TRP A 80 -16.07 9.11 -10.83
CA TRP A 80 -15.54 10.30 -10.15
C TRP A 80 -14.33 10.90 -10.84
N ASP A 81 -14.10 12.19 -10.56
CA ASP A 81 -12.89 12.90 -11.00
C ASP A 81 -11.64 12.28 -10.37
N LYS A 82 -10.84 11.62 -11.20
CA LYS A 82 -9.64 10.88 -10.81
C LYS A 82 -8.66 11.74 -10.02
N ALA A 83 -8.52 13.02 -10.35
CA ALA A 83 -7.61 13.91 -9.65
C ALA A 83 -8.07 14.20 -8.21
N LYS A 84 -9.39 14.33 -8.01
CA LYS A 84 -9.98 14.48 -6.67
C LYS A 84 -9.89 13.20 -5.88
N LEU A 85 -10.12 12.05 -6.53
CA LEU A 85 -10.04 10.75 -5.87
C LEU A 85 -8.62 10.47 -5.36
N VAL A 86 -7.60 10.70 -6.18
CA VAL A 86 -6.19 10.52 -5.76
C VAL A 86 -5.86 11.41 -4.56
N ARG A 87 -6.32 12.67 -4.54
CA ARG A 87 -6.10 13.56 -3.38
C ARG A 87 -6.84 13.08 -2.13
N LEU A 88 -8.09 12.63 -2.26
CA LEU A 88 -8.88 12.13 -1.14
C LEU A 88 -8.26 10.87 -0.54
N VAL A 89 -7.86 9.94 -1.41
CA VAL A 89 -7.18 8.69 -1.05
C VAL A 89 -5.87 9.04 -0.33
N LYS A 90 -5.01 9.89 -0.90
CA LYS A 90 -3.79 10.33 -0.20
C LYS A 90 -4.04 11.07 1.13
N ALA A 91 -5.10 11.87 1.23
CA ALA A 91 -5.45 12.51 2.49
C ALA A 91 -5.89 11.47 3.54
N ALA A 92 -6.64 10.44 3.12
CA ALA A 92 -7.03 9.33 3.98
C ALA A 92 -5.80 8.51 4.41
N GLU A 93 -4.82 8.28 3.53
CA GLU A 93 -3.55 7.60 3.87
C GLU A 93 -2.85 8.28 5.06
N ILE A 94 -2.75 9.60 5.03
CA ILE A 94 -2.13 10.38 6.11
C ILE A 94 -2.93 10.21 7.42
N GLY A 95 -4.26 10.28 7.35
CA GLY A 95 -5.12 10.08 8.52
C GLY A 95 -4.96 8.67 9.12
N ILE A 96 -4.88 7.64 8.28
CA ILE A 96 -4.69 6.26 8.72
C ILE A 96 -3.30 6.09 9.35
N MET A 97 -2.27 6.75 8.81
CA MET A 97 -0.92 6.74 9.36
C MET A 97 -0.83 7.42 10.73
N VAL A 98 -1.54 8.53 10.92
CA VAL A 98 -1.64 9.17 12.25
C VAL A 98 -2.36 8.24 13.25
N LEU A 99 -3.44 7.57 12.82
CA LEU A 99 -4.14 6.59 13.65
C LEU A 99 -3.24 5.40 14.00
N ALA A 100 -2.49 4.89 13.02
CA ALA A 100 -1.52 3.82 13.22
C ALA A 100 -0.42 4.22 14.21
N LEU A 101 0.15 5.41 14.07
CA LEU A 101 1.15 5.95 15.01
C LEU A 101 0.59 6.04 16.43
N GLY A 102 -0.65 6.52 16.59
CA GLY A 102 -1.34 6.51 17.88
C GLY A 102 -1.56 5.09 18.42
N GLY A 103 -1.91 4.14 17.55
CA GLY A 103 -2.05 2.73 17.88
C GLY A 103 -0.74 2.08 18.33
N PHE A 104 0.38 2.42 17.70
CA PHE A 104 1.71 1.97 18.12
C PHE A 104 2.10 2.58 19.46
N TRP A 105 1.85 3.87 19.67
CA TRP A 105 2.21 4.55 20.91
C TRP A 105 1.43 4.01 22.11
N MET A 106 0.16 3.63 21.91
CA MET A 106 -0.66 2.99 22.93
C MET A 106 -0.50 1.46 22.98
N GLU A 107 0.33 0.87 22.12
CA GLU A 107 0.48 -0.59 21.92
C GLU A 107 -0.88 -1.32 21.77
N SER A 108 -1.87 -0.63 21.19
CA SER A 108 -3.24 -1.10 21.13
C SER A 108 -3.47 -1.92 19.87
N VAL A 109 -3.52 -3.24 20.03
CA VAL A 109 -3.76 -4.17 18.91
C VAL A 109 -5.07 -3.85 18.16
N PRO A 110 -6.20 -3.57 18.82
CA PRO A 110 -7.44 -3.21 18.11
C PRO A 110 -7.29 -1.94 17.26
N ALA A 111 -6.57 -0.92 17.76
CA ALA A 111 -6.34 0.31 17.01
C ALA A 111 -5.48 0.06 15.76
N LEU A 112 -4.44 -0.77 15.89
CA LEU A 112 -3.57 -1.15 14.77
C LEU A 112 -4.30 -2.03 13.74
N LEU A 113 -5.16 -2.95 14.20
CA LEU A 113 -6.03 -3.74 13.32
C LEU A 113 -7.04 -2.85 12.58
N LEU A 114 -7.61 -1.85 13.25
CA LEU A 114 -8.50 -0.88 12.63
C LEU A 114 -7.75 -0.02 11.59
N ALA A 115 -6.53 0.43 11.91
CA ALA A 115 -5.65 1.10 10.94
C ALA A 115 -5.36 0.21 9.72
N LEU A 116 -5.06 -1.08 9.93
CA LEU A 116 -4.83 -2.04 8.84
C LEU A 116 -6.07 -2.26 7.97
N PHE A 117 -7.25 -2.38 8.59
CA PHE A 117 -8.51 -2.51 7.86
C PHE A 117 -8.79 -1.26 7.02
N LEU A 118 -8.63 -0.07 7.59
CA LEU A 118 -8.78 1.20 6.88
C LEU A 118 -7.76 1.31 5.74
N MET A 119 -6.52 0.86 5.96
CA MET A 119 -5.50 0.80 4.92
C MET A 119 -5.90 -0.14 3.79
N GLY A 120 -6.44 -1.32 4.11
CA GLY A 120 -6.97 -2.25 3.12
C GLY A 120 -8.07 -1.61 2.27
N LEU A 121 -9.05 -0.96 2.92
CA LEU A 121 -10.14 -0.26 2.23
C LEU A 121 -9.63 0.86 1.31
N HIS A 122 -8.67 1.64 1.80
CA HIS A 122 -7.98 2.67 1.04
C HIS A 122 -7.28 2.08 -0.19
N SER A 123 -6.54 0.98 -0.02
CA SER A 123 -5.81 0.29 -1.09
C SER A 123 -6.76 -0.27 -2.16
N THR A 124 -7.94 -0.77 -1.76
CA THR A 124 -9.01 -1.22 -2.69
C THR A 124 -9.45 -0.13 -3.64
N ILE A 125 -9.62 1.10 -3.13
CA ILE A 125 -10.03 2.26 -3.93
C ILE A 125 -8.87 2.77 -4.78
N PHE A 126 -7.64 2.73 -4.26
CA PHE A 126 -6.46 3.18 -4.98
C PHE A 126 -6.07 2.28 -6.15
N GLY A 127 -6.37 0.98 -6.05
CA GLY A 127 -6.12 -0.04 -7.07
C GLY A 127 -6.63 0.33 -8.47
N PRO A 128 -7.92 0.55 -8.71
CA PRO A 128 -8.44 0.94 -10.03
C PRO A 128 -8.04 2.36 -10.43
N VAL A 129 -7.85 3.27 -9.47
CA VAL A 129 -7.49 4.67 -9.72
C VAL A 129 -6.08 4.81 -10.28
N LYS A 130 -5.12 3.99 -9.81
CA LYS A 130 -3.74 4.03 -10.31
C LYS A 130 -3.64 3.67 -11.80
N TYR A 131 -4.45 2.71 -12.25
CA TYR A 131 -4.47 2.30 -13.66
C TYR A 131 -5.23 3.30 -14.53
N SER A 132 -6.18 4.06 -13.96
CA SER A 132 -6.95 5.03 -14.71
C SER A 132 -6.27 6.41 -14.86
N ILE A 133 -5.25 6.72 -14.03
CA ILE A 133 -4.45 7.95 -14.11
C ILE A 133 -3.21 7.83 -15.02
N LEU A 134 -2.66 6.62 -15.15
CA LEU A 134 -1.56 6.27 -16.06
C LEU A 134 -1.81 6.71 -17.53
N PRO A 135 -2.93 6.35 -18.19
CA PRO A 135 -3.22 6.75 -19.56
C PRO A 135 -3.49 8.25 -19.73
N GLN A 136 -3.72 9.00 -18.64
CA GLN A 136 -3.89 10.46 -18.70
C GLN A 136 -2.56 11.22 -18.67
N HIS A 137 -1.50 10.61 -18.11
CA HIS A 137 -0.19 11.26 -17.95
C HIS A 137 0.88 10.71 -18.92
N LEU A 138 0.62 9.56 -19.55
CA LEU A 138 1.52 8.88 -20.49
C LEU A 138 0.85 8.73 -21.86
N GLY A 139 1.62 8.86 -22.94
CA GLY A 139 1.10 8.56 -24.28
C GLY A 139 0.83 7.06 -24.45
N ALA A 140 -0.03 6.67 -25.40
CA ALA A 140 -0.46 5.28 -25.60
C ALA A 140 0.71 4.25 -25.70
N ASN A 141 1.84 4.66 -26.30
CA ASN A 141 3.05 3.84 -26.44
C ASN A 141 3.96 3.83 -25.18
N GLU A 142 3.69 4.69 -24.18
CA GLU A 142 4.44 4.80 -22.92
C GLU A 142 3.70 4.14 -21.73
N ILE A 143 2.42 3.78 -21.88
CA ILE A 143 1.58 3.19 -20.81
C ILE A 143 2.14 1.85 -20.33
N MET A 144 2.54 0.97 -21.26
CA MET A 144 3.04 -0.37 -20.93
C MET A 144 4.31 -0.29 -20.07
N GLY A 145 5.31 0.50 -20.51
CA GLY A 145 6.56 0.68 -19.78
C GLY A 145 6.37 1.44 -18.45
N GLY A 146 5.50 2.45 -18.41
CA GLY A 146 5.18 3.17 -17.17
C GLY A 146 4.49 2.28 -16.13
N THR A 147 3.60 1.39 -16.57
CA THR A 147 2.95 0.41 -15.68
C THR A 147 3.96 -0.60 -15.14
N GLY A 148 4.81 -1.14 -16.01
CA GLY A 148 5.88 -2.07 -15.61
C GLY A 148 6.85 -1.45 -14.59
N LEU A 149 7.21 -0.17 -14.76
CA LEU A 149 8.02 0.55 -13.78
C LEU A 149 7.32 0.70 -12.43
N ILE A 150 6.03 1.08 -12.41
CA ILE A 150 5.28 1.21 -11.15
C ILE A 150 5.17 -0.13 -10.42
N GLU A 151 4.91 -1.22 -11.14
CA GLU A 151 4.85 -2.56 -10.55
C GLU A 151 6.22 -2.99 -10.03
N ALA A 152 7.29 -2.80 -10.81
CA ALA A 152 8.66 -3.06 -10.36
C ALA A 152 9.03 -2.23 -9.12
N GLY A 153 8.66 -0.95 -9.07
CA GLY A 153 8.83 -0.10 -7.90
C GLY A 153 8.05 -0.61 -6.69
N THR A 154 6.83 -1.07 -6.89
CA THR A 154 5.99 -1.66 -5.83
C THR A 154 6.63 -2.95 -5.30
N PHE A 155 7.15 -3.83 -6.16
CA PHE A 155 7.90 -5.01 -5.75
C PHE A 155 9.17 -4.65 -4.98
N LEU A 156 9.91 -3.65 -5.45
CA LEU A 156 11.08 -3.12 -4.74
C LEU A 156 10.74 -2.41 -3.43
N ALA A 157 9.49 -1.96 -3.22
CA ALA A 157 9.04 -1.43 -1.94
C ALA A 157 8.72 -2.56 -0.94
N ILE A 158 8.19 -3.67 -1.44
CA ILE A 158 7.82 -4.85 -0.62
C ILE A 158 9.07 -5.60 -0.13
N CYS A 159 10.06 -5.81 -1.00
CA CYS A 159 11.27 -6.59 -0.66
C CYS A 159 12.10 -6.07 0.53
N PRO A 160 12.49 -4.79 0.62
CA PRO A 160 13.21 -4.26 1.78
C PRO A 160 12.32 -4.15 3.02
N ALA A 161 11.00 -3.95 2.86
CA ALA A 161 10.08 -3.96 3.99
C ALA A 161 9.95 -5.35 4.63
N SER A 162 10.08 -6.43 3.86
CA SER A 162 10.08 -7.81 4.35
C SER A 162 11.46 -8.34 4.77
N ALA A 163 12.55 -7.73 4.28
CA ALA A 163 13.93 -8.14 4.56
C ALA A 163 14.30 -8.25 6.06
N PRO A 164 13.96 -7.29 6.95
CA PRO A 164 14.29 -7.42 8.36
C PRO A 164 13.52 -8.56 9.07
N MET A 165 12.40 -9.03 8.51
CA MET A 165 11.66 -10.18 9.07
C MET A 165 12.23 -11.54 8.66
N ALA A 166 12.84 -11.64 7.48
CA ALA A 166 13.35 -12.91 6.95
C ALA A 166 14.67 -13.35 7.59
N GLN A 167 15.48 -12.42 8.09
CA GLN A 167 16.79 -12.70 8.70
C GLN A 167 16.75 -13.12 10.18
N ILE A 168 15.58 -13.05 10.85
CA ILE A 168 15.46 -13.33 12.29
C ILE A 168 14.92 -14.75 12.56
N ARG A 169 14.75 -15.56 11.51
CA ARG A 169 14.43 -17.01 11.63
C ARG A 169 15.66 -17.93 11.60
N GLY A 170 16.87 -17.38 11.75
CA GLY A 170 18.13 -18.11 11.80
C GLY A 170 18.64 -18.30 13.22
#